data_AF-A0AAU4IUN3-F1
#
_entry.id   AF-A0AAU4IUN3-F1
#
_cell.length_a   1.000
_cell.length_b   1.000
_cell.length_c   1.000
_cell.angle_alpha   90.00
_cell.angle_beta   90.00
_cell.angle_gamma   90.00
#
_symmetry.space_group_name_H-M   'P 1'
#
loop_
_entity.id
_entity.type
_entity.pdbx_description
1 polymer ?
#
loop_
_entity_poly.entity_id
_entity_poly.type
_entity_poly.pdbx_seq_one_letter_code
_entity_poly.pdbx_strand_id
1 'polypeptide(L)'
;MVNEPGSVELPYGLSVEQLRACENLHASIAPSLMAMLRSDFNLSTPDGEDIVQVAFEKILPRWAELDPARAAGYVRQTAKNLARDLFRRRQREERANRNWLDNARIGSTSPDLDPPVAAALDRAIAGLDPKQCATLAHQLDGREDAEIAALLSVAPATVRSNRRKAIPNVRRALVKELEKDGE
;
A
#
# COMPACT_ATOMS: atom_id res chain seq x y z
N MET A 1 40.31 -22.01 -35.46
CA MET A 1 39.96 -20.73 -34.80
C MET A 1 38.85 -21.07 -33.82
N VAL A 2 39.18 -21.13 -32.54
CA VAL A 2 38.22 -21.51 -31.48
C VAL A 2 37.24 -20.36 -31.36
N ASN A 3 35.95 -20.66 -31.51
CA ASN A 3 34.88 -19.68 -31.30
C ASN A 3 34.97 -19.26 -29.83
N GLU A 4 35.33 -18.00 -29.55
CA GLU A 4 35.28 -17.49 -28.18
C GLU A 4 33.86 -17.69 -27.65
N PRO A 5 33.67 -18.23 -26.44
CA PRO A 5 32.33 -18.36 -25.88
C PRO A 5 31.76 -16.96 -25.72
N GLY A 6 30.75 -16.65 -26.53
CA GLY A 6 30.04 -15.38 -26.51
C GLY A 6 29.72 -15.01 -25.08
N SER A 7 30.15 -13.82 -24.67
CA SER A 7 29.89 -13.26 -23.36
C SER A 7 28.38 -13.33 -23.12
N VAL A 8 27.95 -14.20 -22.20
CA VAL A 8 26.53 -14.30 -21.86
C VAL A 8 26.15 -12.98 -21.21
N GLU A 9 25.45 -12.11 -21.95
CA GLU A 9 24.81 -10.93 -21.36
C GLU A 9 23.73 -11.41 -20.40
N LEU A 10 24.02 -11.30 -19.11
CA LEU A 10 23.05 -11.62 -18.08
C LEU A 10 22.09 -10.45 -17.87
N PRO A 11 20.86 -10.73 -17.40
CA PRO A 11 19.89 -9.70 -17.09
C PRO A 11 20.50 -8.59 -16.22
N TYR A 12 20.13 -7.34 -16.53
CA TYR A 12 20.52 -6.16 -15.75
C TYR A 12 22.04 -5.89 -15.69
N GLY A 13 22.83 -6.46 -16.59
CA GLY A 13 24.28 -6.26 -16.64
C GLY A 13 25.03 -6.92 -15.49
N LEU A 14 24.43 -7.94 -14.85
CA LEU A 14 25.05 -8.67 -13.75
C LEU A 14 26.19 -9.58 -14.25
N SER A 15 27.21 -9.77 -13.42
CA SER A 15 28.18 -10.85 -13.63
C SER A 15 27.59 -12.20 -13.22
N VAL A 16 28.16 -13.30 -13.72
CA VAL A 16 27.78 -14.67 -13.32
C VAL A 16 27.91 -14.85 -11.80
N GLU A 17 28.93 -14.25 -11.20
CA GLU A 17 29.15 -14.29 -9.76
C GLU A 17 28.07 -13.53 -8.99
N GLN A 18 27.67 -12.36 -9.48
CA GLN A 18 26.58 -11.56 -8.89
C GLN A 18 25.25 -12.31 -8.96
N LEU A 19 24.93 -12.93 -10.09
CA LEU A 19 23.71 -13.73 -10.23
C LEU A 19 23.71 -14.93 -9.26
N ARG A 20 24.82 -15.67 -9.19
CA ARG A 20 24.97 -16.78 -8.23
C ARG A 20 24.85 -16.32 -6.78
N ALA A 21 25.39 -15.16 -6.43
CA ALA A 21 25.24 -14.59 -5.10
C ALA A 21 23.75 -14.29 -4.79
N CYS A 22 22.99 -13.81 -5.77
CA CYS A 22 21.55 -13.58 -5.63
C CYS A 22 20.78 -14.89 -5.45
N GLU A 23 21.09 -15.91 -6.24
CA GLU A 23 20.50 -17.25 -6.14
C GLU A 23 20.78 -17.89 -4.77
N ASN A 24 22.03 -17.76 -4.28
CA ASN A 24 22.41 -18.25 -2.96
C ASN A 24 21.67 -17.53 -1.84
N LEU A 25 21.48 -16.20 -1.96
CA LEU A 25 20.67 -15.46 -1.01
C LEU A 25 19.22 -15.95 -1.04
N HIS A 26 18.63 -16.10 -2.23
CA HIS A 26 17.28 -16.65 -2.39
C HIS A 26 17.13 -18.00 -1.71
N ALA A 27 18.01 -18.96 -2.03
CA ALA A 27 18.00 -20.28 -1.41
C ALA A 27 18.13 -20.23 0.12
N SER A 28 18.92 -19.29 0.65
CA SER A 28 19.13 -19.10 2.09
C SER A 28 17.91 -18.54 2.80
N ILE A 29 17.27 -17.49 2.26
CA ILE A 29 16.24 -16.75 3.00
C ILE A 29 14.81 -17.10 2.62
N ALA A 30 14.56 -17.63 1.41
CA ALA A 30 13.21 -17.90 0.91
C ALA A 30 12.36 -18.77 1.85
N PRO A 31 12.87 -19.87 2.45
CA PRO A 31 12.06 -20.66 3.40
C PRO A 31 11.63 -19.84 4.63
N SER A 32 12.52 -18.99 5.16
CA SER A 32 12.20 -18.12 6.30
C SER A 32 11.22 -17.00 5.94
N LEU A 33 11.27 -16.51 4.69
CA LEU A 33 10.31 -15.54 4.18
C LEU A 33 8.94 -16.19 4.00
N MET A 34 8.88 -17.38 3.41
CA MET A 34 7.65 -18.16 3.26
C MET A 34 6.99 -18.46 4.61
N ALA A 35 7.79 -18.87 5.60
CA ALA A 35 7.29 -19.09 6.96
C ALA A 35 6.71 -17.80 7.57
N MET A 36 7.40 -16.67 7.43
CA MET A 36 6.93 -15.36 7.91
C MET A 36 5.67 -14.90 7.18
N LEU A 37 5.59 -15.04 5.86
CA LEU A 37 4.44 -14.64 5.06
C LEU A 37 3.19 -15.45 5.44
N ARG A 38 3.39 -16.73 5.74
CA ARG A 38 2.33 -17.59 6.28
C ARG A 38 1.93 -17.20 7.71
N SER A 39 2.88 -16.99 8.62
CA SER A 39 2.57 -16.72 10.03
C SER A 39 2.00 -15.31 10.27
N ASP A 40 2.61 -14.30 9.65
CA ASP A 40 2.35 -12.90 9.99
C ASP A 40 1.22 -12.31 9.12
N PHE A 41 1.02 -12.86 7.92
CA PHE A 41 0.06 -12.35 6.93
C PHE A 41 -0.99 -13.39 6.51
N ASN A 42 -0.95 -14.61 7.07
CA ASN A 42 -1.87 -15.71 6.75
C ASN A 42 -2.00 -15.97 5.23
N LEU A 43 -0.89 -15.85 4.49
CA LEU A 43 -0.88 -16.06 3.05
C LEU A 43 -0.88 -17.54 2.69
N SER A 44 -1.52 -17.85 1.57
CA SER A 44 -1.44 -19.16 0.94
C SER A 44 -0.03 -19.40 0.41
N THR A 45 0.35 -20.68 0.20
CA THR A 45 1.66 -21.00 -0.38
C THR A 45 1.87 -20.31 -1.74
N PRO A 46 0.92 -20.35 -2.69
CA PRO A 46 1.11 -19.67 -3.98
C PRO A 46 1.30 -18.16 -3.84
N ASP A 47 0.49 -17.48 -3.02
CA ASP A 47 0.65 -16.03 -2.80
C ASP A 47 2.00 -15.68 -2.17
N GLY A 48 2.50 -16.54 -1.28
CA GLY A 48 3.81 -16.39 -0.67
C GLY A 48 4.94 -16.52 -1.68
N GLU A 49 4.87 -17.54 -2.55
CA GLU A 49 5.84 -17.77 -3.62
C GLU A 49 5.90 -16.58 -4.58
N ASP A 50 4.74 -16.08 -5.00
CA ASP A 50 4.62 -14.89 -5.85
C ASP A 50 5.28 -13.66 -5.19
N ILE A 51 5.04 -13.44 -3.89
CA ILE A 51 5.66 -12.31 -3.17
C ILE A 51 7.18 -12.46 -3.10
N VAL A 52 7.68 -13.66 -2.83
CA VAL A 52 9.13 -13.91 -2.78
C VAL A 52 9.72 -13.65 -4.16
N GLN A 53 9.11 -14.17 -5.23
CA GLN A 53 9.56 -13.94 -6.59
C GLN A 53 9.62 -12.44 -6.91
N VAL A 54 8.52 -11.71 -6.70
CA VAL A 54 8.44 -10.27 -6.99
C VAL A 54 9.42 -9.47 -6.13
N ALA A 55 9.69 -9.89 -4.88
CA ALA A 55 10.69 -9.23 -4.04
C ALA A 55 12.10 -9.34 -4.64
N PHE A 56 12.48 -10.52 -5.15
CA PHE A 56 13.78 -10.72 -5.81
C PHE A 56 13.84 -10.03 -7.18
N GLU A 57 12.77 -10.07 -7.97
CA GLU A 57 12.68 -9.32 -9.24
C GLU A 57 12.92 -7.81 -9.05
N LYS A 58 12.39 -7.23 -7.98
CA LYS A 58 12.60 -5.81 -7.65
C LYS A 58 14.04 -5.48 -7.23
N ILE A 59 14.78 -6.46 -6.74
CA ILE A 59 16.13 -6.26 -6.22
C ILE A 59 17.19 -6.54 -7.30
N LEU A 60 16.94 -7.49 -8.21
CA LEU A 60 17.85 -7.86 -9.29
C LEU A 60 18.44 -6.66 -10.06
N PRO A 61 17.66 -5.63 -10.47
CA PRO A 61 18.20 -4.46 -11.19
C PRO A 61 19.21 -3.62 -10.40
N ARG A 62 19.22 -3.72 -9.07
CA ARG A 62 20.08 -2.95 -8.17
C ARG A 62 21.10 -3.82 -7.44
N TRP A 63 21.17 -5.10 -7.77
CA TRP A 63 21.97 -6.08 -7.05
C TRP A 63 23.46 -5.72 -7.05
N ALA A 64 23.99 -5.22 -8.17
CA ALA A 64 25.39 -4.82 -8.30
C ALA A 64 25.81 -3.69 -7.35
N GLU A 65 24.87 -2.82 -6.95
CA GLU A 65 25.10 -1.67 -6.06
C GLU A 65 24.77 -2.00 -4.60
N LEU A 66 24.20 -3.18 -4.33
CA LEU A 66 23.68 -3.52 -3.03
C LEU A 66 24.77 -4.07 -2.12
N ASP A 67 24.86 -3.52 -0.92
CA ASP A 67 25.69 -4.06 0.15
C ASP A 67 25.22 -5.49 0.50
N PRO A 68 26.07 -6.53 0.31
CA PRO A 68 25.72 -7.92 0.58
C PRO A 68 25.22 -8.15 2.01
N ALA A 69 25.76 -7.41 2.99
CA ALA A 69 25.35 -7.53 4.39
C ALA A 69 23.92 -7.01 4.64
N ARG A 70 23.43 -6.12 3.78
CA ARG A 70 22.08 -5.51 3.90
C ARG A 70 21.06 -6.16 2.97
N ALA A 71 21.49 -6.90 1.96
CA ALA A 71 20.62 -7.48 0.93
C ALA A 71 19.46 -8.30 1.52
N ALA A 72 19.74 -9.19 2.48
CA ALA A 72 18.71 -9.98 3.16
C ALA A 72 17.63 -9.11 3.86
N GLY A 73 18.05 -8.01 4.48
CA GLY A 73 17.14 -7.06 5.12
C GLY A 73 16.26 -6.34 4.11
N TYR A 74 16.83 -5.94 2.96
CA TYR A 74 16.08 -5.32 1.86
C TYR A 74 15.03 -6.27 1.27
N VAL A 75 15.38 -7.54 1.00
CA VAL A 75 14.42 -8.53 0.51
C VAL A 75 13.29 -8.71 1.52
N ARG A 76 13.63 -8.90 2.80
CA ARG A 76 12.66 -9.08 3.88
C ARG A 76 11.70 -7.91 4.00
N GLN A 77 12.21 -6.68 3.92
CA GLN A 77 11.38 -5.48 3.96
C GLN A 77 10.49 -5.36 2.72
N THR A 78 11.02 -5.68 1.55
CA THR A 78 10.26 -5.66 0.28
C THR A 78 9.11 -6.66 0.32
N ALA A 79 9.37 -7.90 0.75
CA ALA A 79 8.34 -8.93 0.92
C ALA A 79 7.24 -8.51 1.91
N LYS A 80 7.61 -7.90 3.05
CA LYS A 80 6.63 -7.36 4.01
C LYS A 80 5.75 -6.28 3.41
N ASN A 81 6.31 -5.40 2.58
CA ASN A 81 5.54 -4.35 1.92
C ASN A 81 4.56 -4.96 0.89
N LEU A 82 5.05 -5.88 0.06
CA LEU A 82 4.21 -6.60 -0.91
C LEU A 82 3.05 -7.36 -0.24
N ALA A 83 3.29 -8.00 0.90
CA ALA A 83 2.26 -8.70 1.66
C ALA A 83 1.19 -7.74 2.21
N ARG A 84 1.61 -6.57 2.71
CA ARG A 84 0.67 -5.51 3.14
C ARG A 84 -0.17 -5.01 1.98
N ASP A 85 0.45 -4.82 0.82
CA ASP A 85 -0.23 -4.33 -0.37
C ASP A 85 -1.25 -5.34 -0.89
N LEU A 86 -0.92 -6.64 -0.88
CA LEU A 86 -1.85 -7.72 -1.23
C LEU A 86 -3.04 -7.76 -0.26
N PHE A 87 -2.80 -7.68 1.05
CA PHE A 87 -3.85 -7.66 2.05
C PHE A 87 -4.78 -6.45 1.88
N ARG A 88 -4.21 -5.26 1.64
CA ARG A 88 -5.01 -4.06 1.35
C ARG A 88 -5.79 -4.18 0.06
N ARG A 89 -5.20 -4.76 -1.00
CA ARG A 89 -5.89 -5.00 -2.27
C ARG A 89 -7.11 -5.89 -2.06
N ARG A 90 -6.96 -7.00 -1.33
CA ARG A 90 -8.07 -7.88 -0.95
C ARG A 90 -9.15 -7.15 -0.15
N GLN A 91 -8.76 -6.35 0.85
CA GLN A 91 -9.73 -5.53 1.57
C GLN A 91 -10.48 -4.54 0.68
N ARG A 92 -9.81 -3.91 -0.29
CA ARG A 92 -10.45 -3.01 -1.26
C ARG A 92 -11.40 -3.76 -2.17
N GLU A 93 -11.00 -4.92 -2.68
CA GLU A 93 -11.84 -5.78 -3.51
C GLU A 93 -13.05 -6.27 -2.73
N GLU A 94 -12.88 -6.72 -1.48
CA GLU A 94 -13.97 -7.11 -0.60
C GLU A 94 -14.90 -5.93 -0.26
N ARG A 95 -14.37 -4.74 0.02
CA ARG A 95 -15.19 -3.53 0.25
C ARG A 95 -15.93 -3.13 -1.01
N ALA A 96 -15.29 -3.15 -2.18
CA ALA A 96 -15.93 -2.84 -3.45
C ALA A 96 -17.02 -3.88 -3.76
N ASN A 97 -16.78 -5.16 -3.50
CA ASN A 97 -17.75 -6.23 -3.71
C ASN A 97 -18.90 -6.16 -2.69
N ARG A 98 -18.62 -5.84 -1.42
CA ARG A 98 -19.68 -5.55 -0.42
C ARG A 98 -20.47 -4.32 -0.80
N ASN A 99 -19.84 -3.23 -1.20
CA ASN A 99 -20.53 -2.03 -1.67
C ASN A 99 -21.35 -2.34 -2.93
N TRP A 100 -20.87 -3.19 -3.84
CA TRP A 100 -21.65 -3.60 -5.01
C TRP A 100 -22.86 -4.46 -4.60
N LEU A 101 -22.68 -5.44 -3.71
CA LEU A 101 -23.76 -6.27 -3.18
C LEU A 101 -24.76 -5.48 -2.34
N ASP A 102 -24.29 -4.54 -1.52
CA ASP A 102 -25.12 -3.66 -0.69
C ASP A 102 -25.85 -2.64 -1.55
N ASN A 103 -25.22 -2.01 -2.56
CA ASN A 103 -25.92 -1.14 -3.51
C ASN A 103 -26.89 -1.91 -4.43
N ALA A 104 -26.65 -3.20 -4.68
CA ALA A 104 -27.56 -4.06 -5.43
C ALA A 104 -28.72 -4.60 -4.57
N ARG A 105 -28.55 -4.72 -3.25
CA ARG A 105 -29.59 -5.16 -2.30
C ARG A 105 -30.36 -4.02 -1.66
N ILE A 106 -29.74 -2.86 -1.53
CA ILE A 106 -30.26 -1.66 -0.90
C ILE A 106 -30.22 -0.61 -1.99
N GLY A 107 -31.39 -0.20 -2.49
CA GLY A 107 -31.46 1.08 -3.19
C GLY A 107 -30.96 2.16 -2.23
N SER A 108 -29.70 2.59 -2.41
CA SER A 108 -29.04 3.71 -1.74
C SER A 108 -29.50 4.00 -0.31
N THR A 109 -28.93 3.35 0.71
CA THR A 109 -28.98 3.88 2.08
C THR A 109 -27.71 3.51 2.83
N SER A 110 -26.88 4.51 3.07
CA SER A 110 -25.70 4.47 3.96
C SER A 110 -26.16 4.14 5.40
N PRO A 111 -25.32 3.61 6.31
CA PRO A 111 -25.72 3.26 7.67
C PRO A 111 -26.38 4.45 8.36
N ASP A 112 -27.54 4.23 8.99
CA ASP A 112 -28.40 5.23 9.65
C ASP A 112 -27.63 6.15 10.60
N LEU A 113 -27.04 7.22 10.05
CA LEU A 113 -26.83 8.45 10.77
C LEU A 113 -28.19 9.13 10.81
N ASP A 114 -28.58 9.66 11.98
CA ASP A 114 -29.76 10.52 12.06
C ASP A 114 -29.68 11.57 10.94
N PRO A 115 -30.74 11.78 10.13
CA PRO A 115 -30.69 12.65 8.95
C PRO A 115 -30.10 14.05 9.22
N PRO A 116 -30.35 14.69 10.39
CA PRO A 116 -29.70 15.96 10.75
C PRO A 116 -28.18 15.84 10.92
N VAL A 117 -27.70 14.73 11.51
CA VAL A 117 -26.27 14.48 11.72
C VAL A 117 -25.58 14.20 10.39
N ALA A 118 -26.21 13.45 9.49
CA ALA A 118 -25.70 13.22 8.14
C ALA A 118 -25.56 14.54 7.38
N ALA A 119 -26.59 15.39 7.39
CA ALA A 119 -26.57 16.68 6.71
C ALA A 119 -25.50 17.64 7.29
N ALA A 120 -25.34 17.67 8.61
CA ALA A 120 -24.30 18.45 9.28
C ALA A 120 -22.89 17.95 8.94
N LEU A 121 -22.69 16.63 8.83
CA LEU A 121 -21.43 16.04 8.40
C LEU A 121 -21.09 16.38 6.95
N ASP A 122 -22.06 16.31 6.04
CA ASP A 122 -21.88 16.68 4.63
C ASP A 122 -21.44 18.14 4.50
N ARG A 123 -22.09 19.06 5.23
CA ARG A 123 -21.70 20.49 5.26
C ARG A 123 -20.31 20.69 5.87
N ALA A 124 -19.99 19.97 6.94
CA ALA A 124 -18.68 20.03 7.60
C ALA A 124 -17.54 19.55 6.68
N ILE A 125 -17.77 18.48 5.90
CA ILE A 125 -16.82 17.98 4.91
C ILE A 125 -16.70 18.95 3.73
N ALA A 126 -17.82 19.51 3.23
CA ALA A 126 -17.82 20.49 2.15
C ALA A 126 -17.05 21.78 2.49
N GLY A 127 -17.02 22.17 3.78
CA GLY A 127 -16.26 23.32 4.28
C GLY A 127 -14.77 23.03 4.55
N LEU A 128 -14.29 21.80 4.37
CA LEU A 128 -12.91 21.43 4.62
C LEU A 128 -11.98 21.92 3.50
N ASP A 129 -10.71 22.20 3.84
CA ASP A 129 -9.70 22.47 2.83
C ASP A 129 -9.62 21.31 1.80
N PRO A 130 -9.66 21.59 0.48
CA PRO A 130 -9.72 20.56 -0.55
C PRO A 130 -8.58 19.53 -0.46
N LYS A 131 -7.38 19.93 -0.02
CA LYS A 131 -6.25 19.01 0.11
C LYS A 131 -6.42 18.09 1.32
N GLN A 132 -7.04 18.56 2.39
CA GLN A 132 -7.41 17.74 3.55
C GLN A 132 -8.51 16.74 3.19
N CYS A 133 -9.53 17.18 2.44
CA CYS A 133 -10.61 16.31 1.96
C CYS A 133 -10.07 15.20 1.04
N ALA A 134 -9.25 15.56 0.04
CA ALA A 134 -8.63 14.60 -0.87
C ALA A 134 -7.70 13.61 -0.14
N THR A 135 -6.94 14.09 0.86
CA THR A 135 -6.09 13.23 1.70
C THR A 135 -6.94 12.22 2.50
N LEU A 136 -8.05 12.65 3.08
CA LEU A 136 -8.95 11.77 3.83
C LEU A 136 -9.65 10.76 2.92
N ALA A 137 -10.14 11.17 1.75
CA ALA A 137 -10.79 10.29 0.78
C ALA A 137 -9.84 9.14 0.39
N HIS A 138 -8.62 9.48 -0.01
CA HIS A 138 -7.62 8.48 -0.36
C HIS A 138 -7.16 7.60 0.82
N GLN A 139 -7.19 8.11 2.04
CA GLN A 139 -6.97 7.29 3.24
C GLN A 139 -8.11 6.29 3.48
N LEU A 140 -9.36 6.71 3.29
CA LEU A 140 -10.53 5.83 3.42
C LEU A 140 -10.51 4.73 2.35
N ASP A 141 -9.97 5.05 1.17
CA ASP A 141 -9.64 4.08 0.10
C ASP A 141 -8.48 3.13 0.48
N GLY A 142 -7.84 3.32 1.63
CA GLY A 142 -6.76 2.47 2.15
C GLY A 142 -5.39 2.70 1.51
N ARG A 143 -5.16 3.87 0.90
CA ARG A 143 -3.86 4.23 0.29
C ARG A 143 -2.84 4.65 1.34
N GLU A 144 -1.56 4.41 1.07
CA GLU A 144 -0.47 4.84 1.94
C GLU A 144 -0.06 6.29 1.71
N ASP A 145 0.61 6.90 2.70
CA ASP A 145 1.05 8.29 2.64
C ASP A 145 1.91 8.61 1.40
N ALA A 146 2.72 7.65 0.93
CA ALA A 146 3.55 7.81 -0.26
C ALA A 146 2.74 7.78 -1.57
N GLU A 147 1.73 6.90 -1.65
CA GLU A 147 0.83 6.81 -2.81
C GLU A 147 -0.05 8.06 -2.90
N ILE A 148 -0.57 8.52 -1.76
CA ILE A 148 -1.34 9.76 -1.65
C ILE A 148 -0.48 10.96 -2.05
N ALA A 149 0.78 10.98 -1.60
CA ALA A 149 1.73 12.03 -1.95
C ALA A 149 1.95 12.11 -3.46
N ALA A 150 2.16 10.97 -4.13
CA ALA A 150 2.31 10.88 -5.57
C ALA A 150 1.02 11.33 -6.30
N LEU A 151 -0.16 10.85 -5.87
CA LEU A 151 -1.45 11.18 -6.49
C LEU A 151 -1.79 12.66 -6.37
N LEU A 152 -1.55 13.26 -5.20
CA LEU A 152 -1.85 14.66 -4.94
C LEU A 152 -0.71 15.60 -5.35
N SER A 153 0.39 15.07 -5.88
CA SER A 153 1.61 15.85 -6.23
C SER A 153 2.11 16.71 -5.07
N VAL A 154 2.18 16.11 -3.87
CA VAL A 154 2.67 16.76 -2.64
C VAL A 154 3.76 15.92 -1.97
N ALA A 155 4.49 16.49 -1.01
CA ALA A 155 5.46 15.72 -0.23
C ALA A 155 4.75 14.74 0.74
N PRO A 156 5.34 13.57 1.07
CA PRO A 156 4.82 12.67 2.10
C PRO A 156 4.64 13.35 3.47
N ALA A 157 5.49 14.32 3.78
CA ALA A 157 5.35 15.15 4.99
C ALA A 157 4.06 15.98 4.97
N THR A 158 3.65 16.48 3.79
CA THR A 158 2.41 17.23 3.59
C THR A 158 1.20 16.33 3.83
N VAL A 159 1.19 15.11 3.31
CA VAL A 159 0.13 14.12 3.55
C VAL A 159 -0.04 13.85 5.05
N ARG A 160 1.05 13.61 5.76
CA ARG A 160 1.03 13.42 7.23
C ARG A 160 0.48 14.64 7.96
N SER A 161 0.86 15.84 7.55
CA SER A 161 0.40 17.09 8.15
C SER A 161 -1.09 17.36 7.87
N ASN A 162 -1.56 17.06 6.65
CA ASN A 162 -2.96 17.16 6.26
C ASN A 162 -3.80 16.19 7.08
N ARG A 163 -3.41 14.92 7.17
CA ARG A 163 -4.10 13.92 8.00
C ARG A 163 -4.22 14.35 9.46
N ARG A 164 -3.12 14.82 10.05
CA ARG A 164 -3.11 15.29 11.46
C ARG A 164 -4.09 16.43 11.71
N LYS A 165 -4.30 17.31 10.73
CA LYS A 165 -5.20 18.46 10.84
C LYS A 165 -6.64 18.16 10.40
N ALA A 166 -6.83 17.26 9.44
CA ALA A 166 -8.10 17.03 8.78
C ALA A 166 -9.17 16.46 9.74
N ILE A 167 -8.85 15.44 10.54
CA ILE A 167 -9.82 14.84 11.48
C ILE A 167 -10.27 15.86 12.56
N PRO A 168 -9.36 16.59 13.25
CA PRO A 168 -9.77 17.65 14.17
C PRO A 168 -10.56 18.78 13.50
N ASN A 169 -10.27 19.12 12.24
CA ASN A 169 -10.98 20.15 11.51
C ASN A 169 -12.42 19.72 11.19
N VAL A 170 -12.62 18.50 10.69
CA VAL A 170 -13.95 17.92 10.44
C VAL A 170 -14.76 17.86 11.73
N ARG A 171 -14.16 17.43 12.84
CA ARG A 171 -14.85 17.41 14.15
C ARG A 171 -15.31 18.80 14.59
N ARG A 172 -14.43 19.81 14.49
CA ARG A 172 -14.79 21.19 14.85
C ARG A 172 -15.88 21.77 13.95
N ALA A 173 -15.81 21.49 12.64
CA ALA A 173 -16.83 21.92 11.69
C ALA A 173 -18.17 21.23 11.98
N LEU A 174 -18.16 19.93 12.27
CA LEU A 174 -19.37 19.16 12.61
C LEU A 174 -20.05 19.70 13.87
N VAL A 175 -19.29 19.95 14.95
CA VAL A 175 -19.85 20.54 16.19
C VAL A 175 -20.52 21.87 15.88
N LYS A 176 -19.85 22.74 15.11
CA LYS A 176 -20.41 24.04 14.72
C LYS A 176 -21.68 23.92 13.88
N GLU A 177 -21.77 22.93 12.97
CA GLU A 177 -22.97 22.70 12.17
C GLU A 177 -24.13 22.14 13.01
N LEU A 178 -23.84 21.28 14.00
CA LEU A 178 -24.86 20.77 14.93
C LEU A 178 -25.36 21.84 15.90
N GLU A 179 -24.51 22.78 16.33
CA GLU A 179 -24.89 23.91 17.17
C GLU A 179 -25.82 24.90 16.44
N LYS A 180 -25.62 25.10 15.13
CA LYS A 180 -26.47 25.99 14.30
C LYS A 180 -27.87 25.42 14.04
N ASP A 181 -27.99 24.10 13.95
CA ASP A 181 -29.27 23.43 13.67
C ASP A 181 -30.14 23.29 14.94
N GLY A 182 -29.60 23.64 16.12
CA GLY A 182 -30.29 23.63 17.42
C GLY A 182 -30.83 24.99 17.88
N GLU A 183 -30.59 26.07 17.11
CA GLU A 183 -31.16 27.42 17.30
C GLU A 183 -32.37 27.64 16.38
#